data_AF-A0A4S4M9A2-F1
#
_entry.id   AF-A0A4S4M9A2-F1
#
_cell.length_a   1.000
_cell.length_b   1.000
_cell.length_c   1.000
_cell.angle_alpha   90.00
_cell.angle_beta   90.00
_cell.angle_gamma   90.00
#
_symmetry.space_group_name_H-M   'P 1'
#
loop_
_entity.id
_entity.type
_entity.pdbx_description
1 polymer ?
#
loop_
_entity_poly.entity_id
_entity_poly.type
_entity_poly.pdbx_seq_one_letter_code
_entity_poly.pdbx_strand_id
1 'polypeptide(L)'
;MLTRRMGHDAVLHSLRRALASDLKSVKMNVVVVKGLNDMEILDFVEMTRDRNLSIRFIEFMPFTGNKWDKSKMVPSAEILSCISKNHPNLAKVTDELNDTARSYHIPGYQGSIGFISSMSDHFCGSCNRLRLTADGQIKVCLFDAKEVSLRDQMRVGADDSQLLQVIGRAVRGKKEKHAGIYIASHSNLTRISPLARSPRHHGSWFPTAPFSSSQPCSFAQLRFATTKSGFERSRHAELPKLTHIDAEGRPCMVDVSNKRPTSRTATAVGRIHLPRVAYELVTHAPVPTSVPGAGFESEDDINTSVLSNSDSAVSDLEEKRDLEKAKAKARRKGDVMAVAQLAAIMACKRTAELIPLCHPLPLTHVSVVLTPETEPVRRFAASTSAFAGTPQTNGGPQEGDERQHPYSIKCVATVSCEGKTGVEMEALTAVSVGLLTVWDMLKAVAGKDMVIGEIYVNAKTGGNSGDFVRGNRNGV
;
A
#
# COMPACT_ATOMS: atom_id res chain seq x y z
N MET A 1 -2.87 -2.89 31.19
CA MET A 1 -2.00 -2.97 30.01
C MET A 1 -2.85 -3.06 28.74
N LEU A 2 -2.83 -2.04 27.89
CA LEU A 2 -3.59 -2.04 26.65
C LEU A 2 -2.83 -2.72 25.49
N THR A 3 -3.52 -3.55 24.71
CA THR A 3 -3.02 -4.10 23.44
C THR A 3 -3.95 -3.67 22.30
N ARG A 4 -3.39 -3.29 21.13
CA ARG A 4 -4.20 -2.77 19.99
C ARG A 4 -5.10 -3.81 19.32
N ARG A 5 -4.96 -5.10 19.65
CA ARG A 5 -5.69 -6.23 19.07
C ARG A 5 -6.10 -7.17 20.20
N MET A 6 -7.09 -8.03 19.96
CA MET A 6 -7.40 -9.16 20.84
C MET A 6 -6.16 -10.07 20.95
N GLY A 7 -5.43 -9.96 22.07
CA GLY A 7 -4.16 -10.67 22.26
C GLY A 7 -3.42 -10.35 23.55
N HIS A 8 -4.08 -9.72 24.53
CA HIS A 8 -3.47 -9.35 25.81
C HIS A 8 -2.82 -10.56 26.51
N ASP A 9 -3.55 -11.67 26.59
CA ASP A 9 -3.04 -12.88 27.25
C ASP A 9 -1.84 -13.49 26.53
N ALA A 10 -1.82 -13.43 25.20
CA ALA A 10 -0.68 -13.86 24.41
C ALA A 10 0.56 -13.01 24.71
N VAL A 11 0.40 -11.67 24.80
CA VAL A 11 1.51 -10.76 25.14
C VAL A 11 2.03 -11.03 26.55
N LEU A 12 1.15 -11.21 27.54
CA LEU A 12 1.57 -11.55 28.90
C LEU A 12 2.23 -12.92 28.98
N HIS A 13 1.74 -13.90 28.22
CA HIS A 13 2.37 -15.21 28.11
C HIS A 13 3.78 -15.10 27.53
N SER A 14 3.97 -14.35 26.44
CA SER A 14 5.29 -14.09 25.86
C SER A 14 6.23 -13.39 26.84
N LEU A 15 5.73 -12.42 27.62
CA LEU A 15 6.52 -11.76 28.66
C LEU A 15 7.00 -12.74 29.73
N ARG A 16 6.10 -13.60 30.23
CA ARG A 16 6.46 -14.63 31.23
C ARG A 16 7.50 -15.58 30.67
N ARG A 17 7.36 -16.02 29.42
CA ARG A 17 8.34 -16.88 28.74
C ARG A 17 9.70 -16.19 28.58
N ALA A 18 9.72 -14.91 28.25
CA ALA A 18 10.95 -14.13 28.13
C ALA A 18 11.67 -13.99 29.49
N LEU A 19 10.92 -13.70 30.56
CA LEU A 19 11.49 -13.59 31.92
C LEU A 19 11.98 -14.93 32.48
N ALA A 20 11.40 -16.05 32.05
CA ALA A 20 11.82 -17.40 32.45
C ALA A 20 12.97 -17.98 31.60
N SER A 21 13.44 -17.23 30.60
CA SER A 21 14.52 -17.65 29.70
C SER A 21 15.86 -17.03 30.13
N ASP A 22 16.96 -17.50 29.53
CA ASP A 22 18.32 -16.99 29.79
C ASP A 22 18.60 -15.59 29.20
N LEU A 23 17.56 -14.83 28.85
CA LEU A 23 17.69 -13.46 28.37
C LEU A 23 18.26 -12.58 29.49
N LYS A 24 19.42 -11.97 29.24
CA LYS A 24 20.11 -11.08 30.19
C LYS A 24 19.27 -9.90 30.67
N SER A 25 18.35 -9.41 29.84
CA SER A 25 17.46 -8.31 30.19
C SER A 25 16.18 -8.35 29.37
N VAL A 26 15.04 -8.12 30.01
CA VAL A 26 13.75 -7.92 29.35
C VAL A 26 13.36 -6.45 29.49
N LYS A 27 13.06 -5.80 28.36
CA LYS A 27 12.68 -4.38 28.31
C LYS A 27 11.25 -4.25 27.78
N MET A 28 10.40 -3.52 28.50
CA MET A 28 9.04 -3.22 28.08
C MET A 28 8.92 -1.72 27.80
N ASN A 29 8.53 -1.36 26.58
CA ASN A 29 8.32 0.02 26.20
C ASN A 29 6.83 0.37 26.28
N VAL A 30 6.50 1.42 27.02
CA VAL A 30 5.13 1.87 27.28
C VAL A 30 4.99 3.29 26.76
N VAL A 31 4.23 3.48 25.69
CA VAL A 31 3.86 4.83 25.25
C VAL A 31 2.69 5.31 26.10
N VAL A 32 2.88 6.41 26.84
CA VAL A 32 1.87 6.95 27.76
C VAL A 32 1.02 7.99 27.07
N VAL A 33 -0.28 7.78 27.07
CA VAL A 33 -1.29 8.63 26.43
C VAL A 33 -2.31 9.06 27.48
N LYS A 34 -2.49 10.36 27.63
CA LYS A 34 -3.41 10.96 28.61
C LYS A 34 -4.85 10.51 28.37
N GLY A 35 -5.54 10.14 29.45
CA GLY A 35 -6.92 9.66 29.42
C GLY A 35 -7.11 8.29 28.76
N LEU A 36 -6.02 7.54 28.53
CA LEU A 36 -6.07 6.20 27.92
C LEU A 36 -5.38 5.16 28.80
N ASN A 37 -4.10 5.35 29.11
CA ASN A 37 -3.30 4.42 29.90
C ASN A 37 -2.38 5.09 30.93
N ASP A 38 -2.51 6.41 31.10
CA ASP A 38 -1.84 7.20 32.14
C ASP A 38 -2.21 6.75 33.56
N MET A 39 -3.41 6.21 33.77
CA MET A 39 -3.80 5.64 35.07
C MET A 39 -3.04 4.36 35.43
N GLU A 40 -2.44 3.66 34.45
CA GLU A 40 -1.74 2.38 34.66
C GLU A 40 -0.24 2.56 35.02
N ILE A 41 0.25 3.79 35.13
CA ILE A 41 1.69 4.08 35.35
C ILE A 41 2.21 3.35 36.60
N LEU A 42 1.47 3.42 37.71
CA LEU A 42 1.88 2.79 38.97
C LEU A 42 1.80 1.26 38.90
N ASP A 43 0.82 0.71 38.18
CA ASP A 43 0.70 -0.75 37.98
C ASP A 43 1.93 -1.29 37.23
N PHE A 44 2.40 -0.55 36.21
CA PHE A 44 3.64 -0.91 35.53
C PHE A 44 4.83 -0.83 36.48
N VAL A 45 5.00 0.24 37.25
CA VAL A 45 6.08 0.33 38.24
C VAL A 45 6.06 -0.87 39.19
N GLU A 46 4.89 -1.24 39.68
CA GLU A 46 4.71 -2.36 40.57
C GLU A 46 5.10 -3.71 39.95
N MET A 47 4.90 -3.90 38.64
CA MET A 47 5.38 -5.09 37.92
C MET A 47 6.90 -5.28 37.98
N THR A 48 7.67 -4.24 38.30
CA THR A 48 9.14 -4.31 38.42
C THR A 48 9.61 -4.73 39.82
N ARG A 49 8.70 -4.90 40.80
CA ARG A 49 9.06 -5.27 42.17
C ARG A 49 9.79 -6.62 42.22
N ASP A 50 9.14 -7.66 41.72
CA ASP A 50 9.61 -9.05 41.85
C ASP A 50 10.21 -9.61 40.55
N ARG A 51 10.45 -8.74 39.55
CA ARG A 51 10.85 -9.15 38.20
C ARG A 51 12.02 -8.32 37.72
N ASN A 52 13.04 -8.99 37.16
CA ASN A 52 14.11 -8.34 36.41
C ASN A 52 13.59 -7.81 35.05
N LEU A 53 12.78 -6.76 35.12
CA LEU A 53 12.07 -6.12 34.02
C LEU A 53 12.40 -4.63 34.02
N SER A 54 12.86 -4.12 32.88
CA SER A 54 13.07 -2.69 32.68
C SER A 54 11.89 -2.08 31.93
N ILE A 55 11.10 -1.25 32.60
CA ILE A 55 9.96 -0.56 32.00
C ILE A 55 10.39 0.82 31.55
N ARG A 56 10.12 1.15 30.29
CA ARG A 56 10.50 2.42 29.67
C ARG A 56 9.24 3.17 29.26
N PHE A 57 8.93 4.24 29.99
CA PHE A 57 7.86 5.16 29.63
C PHE A 57 8.33 6.08 28.51
N ILE A 58 7.53 6.18 27.46
CA ILE A 58 7.81 6.97 26.26
C ILE A 58 6.72 8.02 26.14
N GLU A 59 7.13 9.28 26.02
CA GLU A 59 6.20 10.36 25.73
C GLU A 59 5.52 10.13 24.38
N PHE A 60 4.19 10.24 24.37
CA PHE A 60 3.43 10.15 23.14
C PHE A 60 3.86 11.24 22.14
N MET A 61 4.44 10.81 21.03
CA MET A 61 4.75 11.69 19.90
C MET A 61 3.53 11.81 18.99
N PRO A 62 2.97 13.02 18.83
CA PRO A 62 2.04 13.25 17.74
C PRO A 62 2.76 13.08 16.39
N PHE A 63 2.09 12.47 15.41
CA PHE A 63 2.55 12.35 14.03
C PHE A 63 1.35 12.61 13.08
N THR A 64 1.61 12.87 11.81
CA THR A 64 0.57 13.24 10.82
C THR A 64 -0.64 12.28 10.82
N GLY A 65 -0.41 10.99 11.05
CA GLY A 65 -1.46 9.97 11.14
C GLY A 65 -2.30 9.93 12.43
N ASN A 66 -1.94 10.67 13.48
CA ASN A 66 -2.69 10.67 14.75
C ASN A 66 -3.35 12.01 15.11
N LYS A 67 -3.39 12.97 14.16
CA LYS A 67 -3.94 14.34 14.32
C LYS A 67 -3.32 15.03 15.53
N TRP A 68 -2.14 15.62 15.33
CA TRP A 68 -1.27 16.26 16.34
C TRP A 68 -2.00 16.87 17.55
N ASP A 69 -2.30 16.05 18.55
CA ASP A 69 -3.05 16.46 19.73
C ASP A 69 -2.12 16.48 20.94
N LYS A 70 -1.52 17.65 21.17
CA LYS A 70 -0.62 17.88 22.31
C LYS A 70 -1.30 17.61 23.65
N SER A 71 -2.64 17.69 23.72
CA SER A 71 -3.37 17.43 24.97
C SER A 71 -3.25 16.00 25.47
N LYS A 72 -2.90 15.06 24.57
CA LYS A 72 -2.72 13.64 24.89
C LYS A 72 -1.33 13.27 25.38
N MET A 73 -0.37 14.20 25.31
CA MET A 73 1.00 13.96 25.76
C MET A 73 1.09 14.10 27.28
N VAL A 74 1.72 13.13 27.93
CA VAL A 74 2.09 13.22 29.35
C VAL A 74 3.62 13.37 29.42
N PRO A 75 4.16 14.50 29.89
CA PRO A 75 5.60 14.71 29.98
C PRO A 75 6.27 13.73 30.95
N SER A 76 7.49 13.30 30.66
CA SER A 76 8.28 12.41 31.53
C SER A 76 8.42 12.93 32.96
N ALA A 77 8.51 14.26 33.13
CA ALA A 77 8.58 14.90 34.45
C ALA A 77 7.30 14.71 35.29
N GLU A 78 6.13 14.69 34.65
CA GLU A 78 4.85 14.44 35.31
C GLU A 78 4.73 12.98 35.73
N ILE A 79 5.14 12.05 34.86
CA ILE A 79 5.20 10.61 35.17
C ILE A 79 6.17 10.38 36.33
N LEU A 80 7.36 10.97 36.29
CA LEU A 80 8.35 10.88 37.36
C LEU A 80 7.79 11.43 38.68
N SER A 81 7.14 12.59 38.67
CA SER A 81 6.50 13.17 39.87
C SER A 81 5.40 12.27 40.43
N CYS A 82 4.59 11.65 39.57
CA CYS A 82 3.57 10.69 39.98
C CYS A 82 4.20 9.48 40.69
N ILE A 83 5.27 8.92 40.13
CA ILE A 83 5.96 7.76 40.71
C ILE A 83 6.65 8.14 42.03
N SER A 84 7.34 9.28 42.07
CA SER A 84 8.05 9.74 43.28
C SER A 84 7.12 10.02 44.47
N LYS A 85 5.85 10.39 44.24
CA LYS A 85 4.85 10.55 45.31
C LYS A 85 4.54 9.23 46.00
N ASN A 86 4.51 8.12 45.25
CA ASN A 86 4.21 6.78 45.77
C ASN A 86 5.48 6.02 46.19
N HIS A 87 6.63 6.35 45.59
CA HIS A 87 7.93 5.74 45.86
C HIS A 87 8.99 6.83 46.10
N PRO A 88 9.04 7.42 47.32
CA PRO A 88 9.95 8.54 47.62
C PRO A 88 11.43 8.18 47.55
N ASN A 89 11.77 6.89 47.64
CA ASN A 89 13.15 6.39 47.57
C ASN A 89 13.64 6.16 46.13
N LEU A 90 12.89 6.58 45.11
CA LEU A 90 13.28 6.44 43.70
C LEU A 90 14.60 7.18 43.43
N ALA A 91 15.64 6.44 43.06
CA ALA A 91 16.97 6.96 42.80
C ALA A 91 17.30 6.93 41.31
N LYS A 92 17.96 7.97 40.81
CA LYS A 92 18.47 8.00 39.44
C LYS A 92 19.69 7.08 39.33
N VAL A 93 19.73 6.27 38.27
CA VAL A 93 20.87 5.42 37.93
C VAL A 93 21.77 6.15 36.92
N THR A 94 23.07 5.83 36.91
CA THR A 94 24.00 6.36 35.93
C THR A 94 23.63 5.88 34.53
N ASP A 95 23.39 6.83 33.63
CA ASP A 95 23.08 6.56 32.23
C ASP A 95 24.39 6.37 31.42
N GLU A 96 24.36 5.55 30.36
CA GLU A 96 25.46 5.50 29.39
C GLU A 96 25.50 6.78 28.53
N LEU A 97 26.67 7.12 27.96
CA LEU A 97 26.93 8.39 27.26
C LEU A 97 25.86 8.79 26.21
N ASN A 98 25.28 7.81 25.52
CA ASN A 98 24.28 8.01 24.47
C ASN A 98 22.97 7.26 24.74
N ASP A 99 22.68 6.89 26.00
CA ASP A 99 21.39 6.28 26.31
C ASP A 99 20.27 7.29 26.07
N THR A 100 19.17 6.78 25.53
CA THR A 100 17.97 7.56 25.23
C THR A 100 16.99 7.54 26.39
N ALA A 101 17.05 6.50 27.22
CA ALA A 101 16.23 6.42 28.42
C ALA A 101 17.05 6.91 29.61
N ARG A 102 16.46 7.77 30.43
CA ARG A 102 17.01 8.11 31.75
C ARG A 102 16.52 7.08 32.74
N SER A 103 17.43 6.34 33.34
CA SER A 103 17.10 5.18 34.16
C SER A 103 17.03 5.52 35.65
N TYR A 104 16.09 4.90 36.35
CA TYR A 104 15.81 5.04 37.76
C TYR A 104 15.58 3.66 38.37
N HIS A 105 15.86 3.54 39.67
CA HIS A 105 15.72 2.33 40.45
C HIS A 105 15.01 2.65 41.77
N ILE A 106 14.14 1.74 42.21
CA ILE A 106 13.48 1.82 43.51
C ILE A 106 14.18 0.79 44.41
N PRO A 107 14.79 1.21 45.53
CA PRO A 107 15.40 0.27 46.48
C PRO A 107 14.43 -0.84 46.89
N GLY A 108 14.88 -2.10 46.80
CA GLY A 108 14.07 -3.30 47.05
C GLY A 108 13.36 -3.88 45.83
N TYR A 109 13.30 -3.15 44.71
CA TYR A 109 12.73 -3.67 43.46
C TYR A 109 13.83 -4.35 42.63
N GLN A 110 13.50 -5.47 41.99
CA GLN A 110 14.43 -6.18 41.12
C GLN A 110 14.63 -5.50 39.76
N GLY A 111 13.58 -4.87 39.23
CA GLY A 111 13.58 -4.23 37.92
C GLY A 111 13.98 -2.75 37.95
N SER A 112 13.80 -2.07 36.82
CA SER A 112 14.15 -0.66 36.65
C SER A 112 13.12 0.12 35.84
N ILE A 113 13.14 1.43 36.00
CA ILE A 113 12.22 2.35 35.30
C ILE A 113 13.03 3.31 34.46
N GLY A 114 12.64 3.52 33.21
CA GLY A 114 13.30 4.44 32.29
C GLY A 114 12.31 5.44 31.70
N PHE A 115 12.79 6.64 31.41
CA PHE A 115 12.00 7.69 30.76
C PHE A 115 12.64 8.09 29.44
N ILE A 116 11.87 8.01 28.35
CA ILE A 116 12.25 8.48 27.02
C ILE A 116 11.47 9.76 26.73
N SER A 117 12.10 10.89 27.03
CA SER A 117 11.59 12.25 26.77
C SER A 117 11.70 12.60 25.30
N SER A 118 10.83 12.00 24.50
CA SER A 118 10.87 12.14 23.05
C SER A 118 10.56 13.59 22.61
N MET A 119 9.79 14.35 23.40
CA MET A 119 9.29 15.68 23.09
C MET A 119 9.75 16.77 24.08
N SER A 120 9.75 16.48 25.39
CA SER A 120 10.06 17.51 26.40
C SER A 120 11.56 17.79 26.56
N ASP A 121 12.41 16.79 26.29
CA ASP A 121 13.84 16.88 26.51
C ASP A 121 14.61 15.98 25.52
N HIS A 122 14.83 16.52 24.31
CA HIS A 122 15.31 15.75 23.17
C HIS A 122 16.78 15.31 23.33
N PHE A 123 17.07 14.04 23.02
CA PHE A 123 18.40 13.41 23.04
C PHE A 123 19.12 13.43 21.67
N CYS A 124 18.72 14.33 20.75
CA CYS A 124 19.22 14.27 19.37
C CYS A 124 20.73 14.60 19.25
N GLY A 125 21.23 15.51 20.08
CA GLY A 125 22.64 15.93 20.06
C GLY A 125 23.64 14.81 20.36
N SER A 126 23.26 13.82 21.18
CA SER A 126 24.06 12.63 21.49
C SER A 126 23.59 11.37 20.74
N CYS A 127 22.62 11.48 19.82
CA CYS A 127 22.08 10.32 19.15
C CYS A 127 23.11 9.71 18.19
N ASN A 128 23.51 8.46 18.45
CA ASN A 128 24.45 7.69 17.63
C ASN A 128 23.79 6.57 16.80
N ARG A 129 22.44 6.56 16.70
CA ARG A 129 21.71 5.52 15.96
C ARG A 129 21.68 5.74 14.46
N LEU A 130 21.86 4.65 13.73
CA LEU A 130 21.56 4.49 12.31
C LEU A 130 20.57 3.34 12.16
N ARG A 131 19.74 3.38 11.11
CA ARG A 131 18.74 2.34 10.86
C ARG A 131 18.83 1.85 9.43
N LEU A 132 18.76 0.53 9.26
CA LEU A 132 18.53 -0.10 7.96
C LEU A 132 17.04 -0.47 7.85
N THR A 133 16.38 -0.03 6.79
CA THR A 133 14.99 -0.40 6.50
C THR A 133 14.93 -1.81 5.91
N ALA A 134 13.76 -2.43 5.91
CA ALA A 134 13.56 -3.76 5.34
C ALA A 134 13.88 -3.81 3.83
N ASP A 135 13.71 -2.69 3.12
CA ASP A 135 14.04 -2.58 1.70
C ASP A 135 15.53 -2.32 1.45
N GLY A 136 16.36 -2.28 2.50
CA GLY A 136 17.82 -2.11 2.43
C GLY A 136 18.28 -0.66 2.29
N GLN A 137 17.48 0.29 2.78
CA GLN A 137 17.81 1.72 2.81
C GLN A 137 18.39 2.11 4.18
N ILE A 138 19.45 2.92 4.20
CA ILE A 138 19.94 3.52 5.44
C ILE A 138 19.22 4.83 5.75
N LYS A 139 18.79 4.99 7.00
CA LYS A 139 18.28 6.23 7.60
C LYS A 139 19.19 6.66 8.74
N VAL A 140 19.63 7.92 8.70
CA VAL A 140 20.47 8.51 9.75
C VAL A 140 19.67 9.04 10.94
N CYS A 141 18.35 9.10 10.79
CA CYS A 141 17.40 9.55 11.78
C CYS A 141 16.03 8.90 11.50
N LEU A 142 15.26 8.62 12.56
CA LEU A 142 13.98 7.92 12.46
C LEU A 142 12.95 8.69 11.61
N PHE A 143 12.97 10.03 11.68
CA PHE A 143 12.06 10.92 10.97
C PHE A 143 12.70 11.61 9.76
N ASP A 144 13.89 11.20 9.34
CA ASP A 144 14.48 11.73 8.12
C ASP A 144 13.68 11.24 6.90
N ALA A 145 13.36 12.16 6.00
CA ALA A 145 12.77 11.83 4.71
C ALA A 145 13.81 11.27 3.74
N LYS A 146 15.09 11.60 3.95
CA LYS A 146 16.18 11.14 3.11
C LYS A 146 16.53 9.70 3.45
N GLU A 147 16.51 8.85 2.43
CA GLU A 147 16.91 7.45 2.49
C GLU A 147 18.00 7.20 1.44
N VAL A 148 18.99 6.37 1.78
CA VAL A 148 20.10 6.03 0.87
C VAL A 148 20.13 4.51 0.69
N SER A 149 20.11 4.03 -0.55
CA SER A 149 20.00 2.60 -0.83
C SER A 149 21.35 1.92 -0.74
N LEU A 150 21.62 1.19 0.35
CA LEU A 150 22.81 0.35 0.44
C LEU A 150 22.64 -0.92 -0.39
N ARG A 151 21.42 -1.47 -0.43
CA ARG A 151 21.09 -2.64 -1.25
C ARG A 151 21.44 -2.46 -2.71
N ASP A 152 21.08 -1.33 -3.31
CA ASP A 152 21.33 -1.11 -4.74
C ASP A 152 22.83 -0.90 -5.00
N GLN A 153 23.56 -0.25 -4.09
CA GLN A 153 25.03 -0.14 -4.19
C GLN A 153 25.69 -1.52 -4.12
N MET A 154 25.29 -2.37 -3.17
CA MET A 154 25.80 -3.74 -3.07
C MET A 154 25.47 -4.57 -4.32
N ARG A 155 24.27 -4.43 -4.88
CA ARG A 155 23.86 -5.15 -6.10
C ARG A 155 24.61 -4.72 -7.36
N VAL A 156 25.13 -3.49 -7.38
CA VAL A 156 26.01 -3.00 -8.46
C VAL A 156 27.47 -3.49 -8.27
N GLY A 157 27.77 -4.14 -7.14
CA GLY A 157 29.09 -4.69 -6.84
C GLY A 157 30.00 -3.73 -6.08
N ALA A 158 29.43 -2.78 -5.31
CA ALA A 158 30.22 -1.85 -4.52
C ALA A 158 31.05 -2.56 -3.44
N ASP A 159 32.30 -2.16 -3.29
CA ASP A 159 33.20 -2.66 -2.24
C ASP A 159 32.94 -1.98 -0.87
N ASP A 160 33.51 -2.54 0.20
CA ASP A 160 33.34 -2.02 1.57
C ASP A 160 33.80 -0.56 1.73
N SER A 161 34.83 -0.14 0.98
CA SER A 161 35.34 1.23 1.04
C SER A 161 34.34 2.22 0.44
N GLN A 162 33.69 1.82 -0.66
CA GLN A 162 32.65 2.59 -1.32
C GLN A 162 31.39 2.65 -0.44
N LEU A 163 30.99 1.53 0.16
CA LEU A 163 29.87 1.50 1.11
C LEU A 163 30.13 2.40 2.33
N LEU A 164 31.35 2.37 2.87
CA LEU A 164 31.76 3.24 3.98
C LEU A 164 31.69 4.72 3.59
N GLN A 165 32.10 5.08 2.37
CA GLN A 165 31.96 6.45 1.87
C GLN A 165 30.50 6.88 1.74
N VAL A 166 29.63 6.01 1.23
CA VAL A 166 28.19 6.25 1.10
C VAL A 166 27.56 6.46 2.47
N ILE A 167 27.84 5.57 3.43
CA ILE A 167 27.37 5.69 4.83
C ILE A 167 27.91 6.97 5.45
N GLY A 168 29.21 7.24 5.32
CA GLY A 168 29.84 8.44 5.88
C GLY A 168 29.29 9.74 5.29
N ARG A 169 28.90 9.75 4.01
CA ARG A 169 28.20 10.90 3.40
C ARG A 169 26.78 11.04 3.94
N ALA A 170 26.05 9.94 4.14
CA ALA A 170 24.74 9.98 4.76
C ALA A 170 24.82 10.54 6.20
N VAL A 171 25.73 10.00 7.01
CA VAL A 171 25.94 10.41 8.42
C VAL A 171 26.35 11.87 8.54
N ARG A 172 27.20 12.39 7.64
CA ARG A 172 27.54 13.82 7.59
C ARG A 172 26.34 14.73 7.32
N GLY A 173 25.28 14.20 6.72
CA GLY A 173 24.01 14.91 6.52
C GLY A 173 23.07 14.88 7.74
N LYS A 174 23.44 14.19 8.83
CA LYS A 174 22.63 14.08 10.03
C LYS A 174 22.50 15.45 10.70
N LYS A 175 21.26 15.87 10.90
CA LYS A 175 20.94 17.13 11.59
C LYS A 175 21.09 16.95 13.11
N GLU A 176 21.51 18.02 13.78
CA GLU A 176 21.64 18.08 15.25
C GLU A 176 20.33 17.75 15.97
N LYS A 177 19.20 18.17 15.39
CA LYS A 177 17.84 17.86 15.83
C LYS A 177 16.94 17.63 14.63
N HIS A 178 15.83 16.96 14.86
CA HIS A 178 14.78 16.79 13.85
C HIS A 178 14.32 18.16 13.34
N ALA A 179 14.46 18.42 12.05
CA ALA A 179 13.89 19.61 11.43
C ALA A 179 12.37 19.43 11.27
N GLY A 180 11.57 20.37 11.78
CA GLY A 180 10.17 20.49 11.34
C GLY A 180 9.10 19.77 12.17
N ILE A 181 9.18 19.78 13.50
CA ILE A 181 8.01 19.45 14.35
C ILE A 181 6.87 20.50 14.25
N TYR A 182 7.13 21.68 13.68
CA TYR A 182 6.17 22.80 13.60
C TYR A 182 5.58 23.11 12.22
N ILE A 183 5.89 22.37 11.14
CA ILE A 183 5.29 22.63 9.82
C ILE A 183 4.93 21.32 9.14
N ALA A 184 3.67 20.90 9.33
CA ALA A 184 2.94 20.04 8.40
C ALA A 184 1.43 20.31 8.50
N SER A 185 1.05 21.58 8.66
CA SER A 185 -0.21 22.10 8.15
C SER A 185 0.15 22.92 6.92
N HIS A 186 -0.53 22.67 5.81
CA HIS A 186 -0.41 23.28 4.48
C HIS A 186 0.37 22.47 3.44
N SER A 187 -0.43 21.81 2.61
CA SER A 187 -0.28 21.67 1.15
C SER A 187 0.97 20.98 0.60
N ASN A 188 0.84 19.68 0.36
CA ASN A 188 1.36 19.08 -0.88
C ASN A 188 0.27 19.18 -1.95
N LEU A 189 -0.06 20.41 -2.36
CA LEU A 189 -0.61 20.64 -3.68
C LEU A 189 0.54 21.19 -4.50
N THR A 190 1.08 20.39 -5.41
CA THR A 190 2.04 20.83 -6.40
C THR A 190 1.35 21.90 -7.25
N ARG A 191 1.55 23.17 -6.93
CA ARG A 191 1.16 24.28 -7.80
C ARG A 191 2.01 24.14 -9.07
N ILE A 192 1.36 23.75 -10.16
CA ILE A 192 1.90 23.92 -11.50
C ILE A 192 1.92 25.43 -11.75
N SER A 193 3.11 26.02 -11.64
CA SER A 193 3.37 27.39 -12.07
C SER A 193 3.34 27.43 -13.60
N PRO A 194 2.60 28.33 -14.25
CA PRO A 194 2.72 28.50 -15.68
C PRO A 194 4.11 29.07 -16.00
N LEU A 195 4.79 28.47 -16.98
CA LEU A 195 6.08 28.92 -17.48
C LEU A 195 6.02 30.41 -17.84
N ALA A 196 6.89 31.19 -17.21
CA ALA A 196 7.24 32.53 -17.66
C ALA A 196 7.88 32.43 -19.06
N ARG A 197 7.24 33.08 -20.04
CA ARG A 197 7.76 33.23 -21.40
C ARG A 197 8.65 34.47 -21.41
N SER A 198 9.93 34.30 -21.75
CA SER A 198 10.90 35.41 -21.89
C SER A 198 10.44 36.44 -22.93
N PRO A 199 10.80 37.73 -22.74
CA PRO A 199 10.38 38.82 -23.61
C PRO A 199 11.19 38.84 -24.90
N ARG A 200 10.52 39.03 -26.03
CA ARG A 200 11.14 39.54 -27.25
C ARG A 200 10.54 40.90 -27.57
N HIS A 201 11.43 41.88 -27.68
CA HIS A 201 11.17 43.21 -28.20
C HIS A 201 10.64 43.15 -29.63
N HIS A 202 9.64 43.98 -29.91
CA HIS A 202 9.41 44.79 -31.13
C HIS A 202 8.04 45.46 -30.89
N GLY A 203 7.95 46.77 -30.72
CA GLY A 203 7.95 47.72 -31.84
C GLY A 203 6.57 48.40 -31.83
N SER A 204 6.56 49.68 -31.47
CA SER A 204 5.41 50.55 -31.33
C SER A 204 4.60 50.74 -32.62
N TRP A 205 3.27 50.73 -32.53
CA TRP A 205 2.41 51.73 -33.18
C TRP A 205 0.97 51.70 -32.64
N PHE A 206 0.53 52.83 -32.10
CA PHE A 206 -0.89 53.21 -31.95
C PHE A 206 -1.39 53.73 -33.32
N PRO A 207 -2.69 53.63 -33.66
CA PRO A 207 -3.64 54.68 -33.22
C PRO A 207 -5.13 54.29 -33.04
N THR A 208 -5.78 55.07 -32.15
CA THR A 208 -7.14 55.66 -32.20
C THR A 208 -8.42 54.79 -32.27
N ALA A 209 -9.28 55.02 -31.28
CA ALA A 209 -10.74 54.79 -31.28
C ALA A 209 -11.46 55.74 -32.30
N PRO A 210 -12.79 55.68 -32.58
CA PRO A 210 -13.88 55.71 -31.57
C PRO A 210 -15.22 54.99 -31.88
N PHE A 211 -16.04 54.87 -30.81
CA PHE A 211 -17.51 55.01 -30.71
C PHE A 211 -18.50 54.21 -31.60
N SER A 212 -19.42 53.49 -30.93
CA SER A 212 -20.91 53.66 -30.98
C SER A 212 -21.56 52.34 -30.52
N SER A 213 -22.10 52.26 -29.29
CA SER A 213 -23.48 52.53 -28.87
C SER A 213 -24.53 51.47 -29.29
N SER A 214 -25.07 50.75 -28.31
CA SER A 214 -26.51 50.49 -28.14
C SER A 214 -26.78 49.73 -26.83
N GLN A 215 -27.95 50.01 -26.28
CA GLN A 215 -28.35 50.01 -24.87
C GLN A 215 -28.74 48.65 -24.27
N PRO A 216 -28.93 48.59 -22.94
CA PRO A 216 -29.44 47.42 -22.22
C PRO A 216 -30.97 47.41 -22.17
N CYS A 217 -31.58 46.22 -22.11
CA CYS A 217 -32.98 46.04 -21.77
C CYS A 217 -33.11 44.99 -20.65
N SER A 218 -33.45 45.48 -19.46
CA SER A 218 -34.10 44.74 -18.40
C SER A 218 -35.60 44.91 -18.60
N PHE A 219 -36.42 43.85 -18.54
CA PHE A 219 -37.72 43.92 -17.86
C PHE A 219 -38.35 42.53 -17.61
N ALA A 220 -39.04 42.49 -16.47
CA ALA A 220 -40.23 41.70 -16.15
C ALA A 220 -40.06 40.26 -15.61
N GLN A 221 -40.15 40.21 -14.28
CA GLN A 221 -40.80 39.16 -13.50
C GLN A 221 -42.15 38.74 -14.11
N LEU A 222 -42.42 37.44 -14.10
CA LEU A 222 -43.78 36.91 -14.04
C LEU A 222 -43.87 35.94 -12.85
N ARG A 223 -44.63 36.39 -11.84
CA ARG A 223 -45.14 35.55 -10.76
C ARG A 223 -46.31 34.74 -11.32
N PHE A 224 -46.31 33.44 -11.10
CA PHE A 224 -47.53 32.66 -11.02
C PHE A 224 -47.54 31.92 -9.69
N ALA A 225 -48.44 32.36 -8.80
CA ALA A 225 -48.84 31.62 -7.62
C ALA A 225 -49.97 30.67 -8.04
N THR A 226 -49.87 29.41 -7.65
CA THR A 226 -51.04 28.51 -7.59
C THR A 226 -51.06 27.81 -6.24
N THR A 227 -52.27 27.64 -5.76
CA THR A 227 -52.69 27.39 -4.38
C THR A 227 -52.50 25.94 -3.94
N LYS A 228 -52.24 25.76 -2.64
CA LYS A 228 -52.30 24.46 -1.94
C LYS A 228 -53.64 23.77 -2.21
N SER A 229 -53.59 22.51 -2.60
CA SER A 229 -54.59 21.52 -2.22
C SER A 229 -53.87 20.28 -1.73
N GLY A 230 -54.29 19.79 -0.56
CA GLY A 230 -53.80 18.53 -0.01
C GLY A 230 -54.49 17.36 -0.68
N PHE A 231 -53.73 16.32 -1.00
CA PHE A 231 -54.24 14.96 -1.13
C PHE A 231 -53.14 13.95 -0.85
N GLU A 232 -53.53 12.82 -0.26
CA GLU A 232 -52.72 11.83 0.43
C GLU A 232 -51.84 10.96 -0.47
N ARG A 233 -50.78 10.42 0.17
CA ARG A 233 -50.05 9.16 -0.05
C ARG A 233 -50.07 8.53 -1.46
N SER A 234 -48.87 8.42 -2.04
CA SER A 234 -48.44 7.18 -2.71
C SER A 234 -46.96 6.93 -2.49
N ARG A 235 -46.60 5.68 -2.18
CA ARG A 235 -45.24 5.21 -1.95
C ARG A 235 -44.48 5.23 -3.27
N HIS A 236 -43.67 6.25 -3.51
CA HIS A 236 -42.64 6.16 -4.53
C HIS A 236 -41.47 5.34 -3.97
N ALA A 237 -41.21 4.18 -4.58
CA ALA A 237 -39.94 3.49 -4.40
C ALA A 237 -38.82 4.44 -4.83
N GLU A 238 -37.98 4.85 -3.88
CA GLU A 238 -36.86 5.76 -4.14
C GLU A 238 -35.91 5.14 -5.18
N LEU A 239 -35.65 5.88 -6.26
CA LEU A 239 -34.61 5.53 -7.23
C LEU A 239 -33.24 5.46 -6.52
N PRO A 240 -32.36 4.51 -6.88
CA PRO A 240 -31.05 4.40 -6.27
C PRO A 240 -30.25 5.69 -6.48
N LYS A 241 -30.02 6.43 -5.39
CA LYS A 241 -29.30 7.70 -5.39
C LYS A 241 -27.80 7.46 -5.24
N LEU A 242 -27.00 8.16 -6.03
CA LEU A 242 -25.53 8.14 -5.88
C LEU A 242 -25.14 8.69 -4.50
N THR A 243 -24.34 7.93 -3.77
CA THR A 243 -23.95 8.27 -2.39
C THR A 243 -22.77 9.23 -2.33
N HIS A 244 -21.93 9.28 -3.37
CA HIS A 244 -20.72 10.09 -3.43
C HIS A 244 -20.92 11.50 -3.99
N ILE A 245 -22.14 12.04 -3.92
CA ILE A 245 -22.49 13.35 -4.48
C ILE A 245 -23.21 14.18 -3.40
N ASP A 246 -22.81 15.43 -3.22
CA ASP A 246 -23.48 16.38 -2.33
C ASP A 246 -24.79 16.95 -2.92
N ALA A 247 -25.49 17.80 -2.17
CA ALA A 247 -26.75 18.40 -2.64
C ALA A 247 -26.57 19.31 -3.87
N GLU A 248 -25.35 19.76 -4.14
CA GLU A 248 -24.97 20.62 -5.26
C GLU A 248 -24.42 19.85 -6.47
N GLY A 249 -24.38 18.51 -6.42
CA GLY A 249 -23.89 17.68 -7.52
C GLY A 249 -22.37 17.45 -7.54
N ARG A 250 -21.63 17.85 -6.49
CA ARG A 250 -20.18 17.71 -6.42
C ARG A 250 -19.75 16.39 -5.76
N PRO A 251 -18.62 15.80 -6.19
CA PRO A 251 -18.10 14.59 -5.56
C PRO A 251 -17.74 14.83 -4.08
N CYS A 252 -18.32 14.04 -3.18
CA CYS A 252 -18.09 14.14 -1.75
C CYS A 252 -17.88 12.75 -1.12
N MET A 253 -16.98 12.68 -0.15
CA MET A 253 -16.75 11.46 0.62
C MET A 253 -17.95 11.23 1.54
N VAL A 254 -18.51 10.02 1.49
CA VAL A 254 -19.68 9.66 2.30
C VAL A 254 -19.34 9.73 3.77
N ASP A 255 -20.07 10.51 4.57
CA ASP A 255 -19.89 10.47 6.02
C ASP A 255 -20.33 9.10 6.58
N VAL A 256 -19.38 8.42 7.22
CA VAL A 256 -19.59 7.12 7.88
C VAL A 256 -19.57 7.23 9.39
N SER A 257 -19.47 8.43 9.98
CA SER A 257 -19.28 8.64 11.42
C SER A 257 -20.33 7.95 12.28
N ASN A 258 -21.59 7.93 11.83
CA ASN A 258 -22.72 7.32 12.54
C ASN A 258 -22.81 5.79 12.40
N LYS A 259 -22.00 5.17 11.55
CA LYS A 259 -22.00 3.72 11.36
C LYS A 259 -21.18 3.02 12.46
N ARG A 260 -21.65 1.85 12.91
CA ARG A 260 -20.91 1.03 13.86
C ARG A 260 -19.76 0.28 13.17
N PRO A 261 -18.55 0.28 13.73
CA PRO A 261 -17.47 -0.57 13.24
C PRO A 261 -17.85 -2.04 13.31
N THR A 262 -17.60 -2.77 12.23
CA THR A 262 -17.88 -4.21 12.08
C THR A 262 -16.73 -4.88 11.36
N SER A 263 -16.56 -6.19 11.55
CA SER A 263 -15.63 -6.98 10.74
C SER A 263 -16.17 -7.07 9.32
N ARG A 264 -15.34 -6.75 8.34
CA ARG A 264 -15.72 -6.67 6.94
C ARG A 264 -14.65 -7.34 6.10
N THR A 265 -15.07 -8.12 5.12
CA THR A 265 -14.18 -8.81 4.20
C THR A 265 -14.67 -8.62 2.77
N ALA A 266 -13.75 -8.46 1.82
CA ALA A 266 -14.06 -8.48 0.40
C ALA A 266 -13.03 -9.33 -0.35
N THR A 267 -13.51 -10.09 -1.33
CA THR A 267 -12.70 -10.87 -2.25
C THR A 267 -12.94 -10.37 -3.66
N ALA A 268 -11.87 -9.93 -4.33
CA ALA A 268 -11.88 -9.56 -5.74
C ALA A 268 -11.09 -10.58 -6.56
N VAL A 269 -11.49 -10.73 -7.82
CA VAL A 269 -10.87 -11.65 -8.79
C VAL A 269 -10.63 -10.89 -10.08
N GLY A 270 -9.51 -11.17 -10.74
CA GLY A 270 -9.25 -10.73 -12.10
C GLY A 270 -8.29 -11.64 -12.84
N ARG A 271 -8.21 -11.49 -14.16
CA ARG A 271 -7.36 -12.31 -15.02
C ARG A 271 -6.54 -11.47 -15.98
N ILE A 272 -5.35 -11.96 -16.30
CA ILE A 272 -4.57 -11.48 -17.45
C ILE A 272 -4.33 -12.64 -18.40
N HIS A 273 -4.68 -12.45 -19.66
CA HIS A 273 -4.50 -13.41 -20.74
C HIS A 273 -3.13 -13.21 -21.38
N LEU A 274 -2.43 -14.32 -21.58
CA LEU A 274 -1.02 -14.34 -21.97
C LEU A 274 -0.81 -15.15 -23.25
N PRO A 275 0.12 -14.75 -24.13
CA PRO A 275 0.60 -15.66 -25.16
C PRO A 275 1.35 -16.84 -24.53
N ARG A 276 1.36 -17.98 -25.22
CA ARG A 276 1.98 -19.24 -24.76
C ARG A 276 3.41 -19.04 -24.22
N VAL A 277 4.19 -18.26 -24.96
CA VAL A 277 5.59 -17.94 -24.62
C VAL A 277 5.76 -17.31 -23.24
N ALA A 278 4.84 -16.42 -22.86
CA ALA A 278 4.87 -15.73 -21.58
C ALA A 278 4.37 -16.63 -20.45
N TYR A 279 3.38 -17.48 -20.74
CA TYR A 279 2.88 -18.46 -19.78
C TYR A 279 3.95 -19.49 -19.40
N GLU A 280 4.62 -20.09 -20.39
CA GLU A 280 5.68 -21.07 -20.17
C GLU A 280 6.83 -20.50 -19.33
N LEU A 281 7.16 -19.22 -19.50
CA LEU A 281 8.18 -18.55 -18.71
C LEU A 281 7.85 -18.45 -17.22
N VAL A 282 6.57 -18.28 -16.88
CA VAL A 282 6.14 -18.12 -15.49
C VAL A 282 5.86 -19.47 -14.83
N THR A 283 5.46 -20.49 -15.60
CA THR A 283 5.20 -21.85 -15.08
C THR A 283 6.45 -22.73 -15.02
N HIS A 284 7.45 -22.50 -15.88
CA HIS A 284 8.69 -23.29 -15.93
C HIS A 284 9.92 -22.52 -15.42
N ALA A 285 9.72 -21.47 -14.61
CA ALA A 285 10.83 -20.88 -13.87
C ALA A 285 11.48 -21.97 -12.99
N PRO A 286 12.80 -22.22 -13.11
CA PRO A 286 13.46 -23.25 -12.33
C PRO A 286 13.34 -22.90 -10.84
N VAL A 287 12.85 -23.85 -10.05
CA VAL A 287 12.99 -23.84 -8.60
C VAL A 287 14.48 -23.72 -8.29
N PRO A 288 14.93 -22.81 -7.42
CA PRO A 288 16.31 -22.82 -6.97
C PRO A 288 16.54 -24.06 -6.11
N THR A 289 16.95 -25.16 -6.74
CA THR A 289 17.44 -26.34 -6.04
C THR A 289 18.83 -26.03 -5.49
N SER A 290 18.88 -25.68 -4.21
CA SER A 290 20.09 -25.68 -3.41
C SER A 290 20.58 -27.11 -3.19
N VAL A 291 21.65 -27.52 -3.90
CA VAL A 291 22.62 -28.51 -3.40
C VAL A 291 23.99 -28.20 -4.05
N PRO A 292 25.07 -27.97 -3.28
CA PRO A 292 26.43 -27.92 -3.80
C PRO A 292 27.07 -29.32 -3.72
N GLY A 293 27.46 -29.89 -4.86
CA GLY A 293 28.40 -31.03 -4.90
C GLY A 293 28.20 -32.01 -6.05
N ALA A 294 29.31 -32.34 -6.73
CA ALA A 294 29.49 -33.27 -7.86
C ALA A 294 28.89 -32.77 -9.20
N GLY A 295 29.57 -32.76 -10.33
CA GLY A 295 30.87 -33.26 -10.75
C GLY A 295 30.88 -33.13 -12.29
N PHE A 296 32.06 -32.83 -12.82
CA PHE A 296 32.54 -32.91 -14.22
C PHE A 296 31.66 -33.64 -15.28
N GLU A 297 31.55 -33.05 -16.48
CA GLU A 297 31.60 -33.66 -17.84
C GLU A 297 31.18 -32.58 -18.87
N SER A 298 32.15 -31.87 -19.46
CA SER A 298 32.80 -32.07 -20.78
C SER A 298 31.94 -31.66 -21.99
N GLU A 299 32.33 -30.53 -22.58
CA GLU A 299 32.11 -30.20 -24.00
C GLU A 299 32.81 -31.27 -24.86
N ASP A 300 32.08 -31.88 -25.80
CA ASP A 300 32.50 -32.07 -27.21
C ASP A 300 31.55 -33.01 -28.00
N ASP A 301 31.33 -32.62 -29.26
CA ASP A 301 30.92 -33.38 -30.45
C ASP A 301 29.49 -33.98 -30.58
N ILE A 302 28.75 -33.47 -31.57
CA ILE A 302 28.55 -34.14 -32.87
C ILE A 302 28.02 -33.14 -33.92
N ASN A 303 28.65 -33.21 -35.08
CA ASN A 303 28.54 -32.32 -36.23
C ASN A 303 27.48 -32.82 -37.24
N THR A 304 26.94 -31.84 -37.99
CA THR A 304 26.54 -31.88 -39.42
C THR A 304 25.27 -32.57 -39.94
N SER A 305 24.50 -31.71 -40.62
CA SER A 305 23.92 -31.85 -41.97
C SER A 305 22.66 -32.66 -42.19
N VAL A 306 21.55 -31.95 -42.40
CA VAL A 306 20.78 -32.04 -43.66
C VAL A 306 20.27 -30.63 -44.01
N LEU A 307 20.83 -30.04 -45.06
CA LEU A 307 20.25 -28.89 -45.75
C LEU A 307 19.08 -29.39 -46.60
N SER A 308 17.89 -28.84 -46.38
CA SER A 308 16.89 -28.72 -47.43
C SER A 308 16.29 -27.32 -47.37
N ASN A 309 16.31 -26.68 -48.53
CA ASN A 309 16.00 -25.28 -48.78
C ASN A 309 14.55 -24.94 -48.44
N SER A 310 14.36 -23.87 -47.67
CA SER A 310 13.21 -22.97 -47.77
C SER A 310 13.54 -21.66 -47.07
N ASP A 311 13.22 -20.52 -47.70
CA ASP A 311 13.44 -19.17 -47.17
C ASP A 311 12.72 -18.88 -45.83
N SER A 312 11.95 -19.83 -45.31
CA SER A 312 11.34 -19.84 -43.97
C SER A 312 12.31 -20.23 -42.83
N ALA A 313 13.44 -20.87 -43.11
CA ALA A 313 14.36 -21.32 -42.05
C ALA A 313 15.16 -20.18 -41.39
N VAL A 314 15.33 -19.05 -42.08
CA VAL A 314 16.08 -17.89 -41.58
C VAL A 314 15.24 -17.08 -40.59
N SER A 315 13.94 -16.93 -40.82
CA SER A 315 13.02 -16.31 -39.86
C SER A 315 12.90 -17.15 -38.58
N ASP A 316 12.87 -18.48 -38.72
CA ASP A 316 12.72 -19.40 -37.58
C ASP A 316 13.95 -19.40 -36.64
N LEU A 317 15.15 -19.14 -37.17
CA LEU A 317 16.38 -19.04 -36.38
C LEU A 317 16.52 -17.68 -35.69
N GLU A 318 16.11 -16.60 -36.35
CA GLU A 318 16.07 -15.26 -35.73
C GLU A 318 15.01 -15.19 -34.62
N GLU A 319 13.81 -15.74 -34.85
CA GLU A 319 12.73 -15.79 -33.87
C GLU A 319 13.11 -16.62 -32.64
N LYS A 320 13.79 -17.76 -32.82
CA LYS A 320 14.35 -18.56 -31.71
C LYS A 320 15.40 -17.79 -30.91
N ARG A 321 16.27 -17.02 -31.56
CA ARG A 321 17.32 -16.23 -30.90
C ARG A 321 16.73 -15.08 -30.08
N ASP A 322 15.73 -14.39 -30.62
CA ASP A 322 15.08 -13.27 -29.95
C ASP A 322 14.20 -13.73 -28.79
N LEU A 323 13.59 -14.90 -28.93
CA LEU A 323 12.92 -15.60 -27.84
C LEU A 323 13.88 -15.95 -26.70
N GLU A 324 15.05 -16.54 -26.98
CA GLU A 324 16.04 -16.86 -25.95
C GLU A 324 16.59 -15.59 -25.25
N LYS A 325 16.83 -14.51 -25.99
CA LYS A 325 17.19 -13.20 -25.40
C LYS A 325 16.08 -12.65 -24.50
N ALA A 326 14.82 -12.78 -24.93
CA ALA A 326 13.66 -12.34 -24.15
C ALA A 326 13.48 -13.18 -22.87
N LYS A 327 13.63 -14.51 -22.95
CA LYS A 327 13.63 -15.42 -21.80
C LYS A 327 14.75 -15.09 -20.81
N ALA A 328 15.98 -14.88 -21.29
CA ALA A 328 17.11 -14.47 -20.46
C ALA A 328 16.85 -13.12 -19.76
N LYS A 329 16.25 -12.15 -20.49
CA LYS A 329 15.87 -10.85 -19.93
C LYS A 329 14.79 -10.97 -18.84
N ALA A 330 13.81 -11.86 -19.01
CA ALA A 330 12.79 -12.14 -17.99
C ALA A 330 13.39 -12.83 -16.76
N ARG A 331 14.30 -13.81 -16.93
CA ARG A 331 15.01 -14.45 -15.81
C ARG A 331 15.77 -13.46 -14.93
N ARG A 332 16.40 -12.44 -15.53
CA ARG A 332 17.06 -11.35 -14.77
C ARG A 332 16.09 -10.47 -13.97
N LYS A 333 14.82 -10.39 -14.37
CA LYS A 333 13.80 -9.58 -13.66
C LYS A 333 13.27 -10.27 -12.39
N GLY A 334 13.56 -11.56 -12.19
CA GLY A 334 13.15 -12.31 -11.00
C GLY A 334 11.76 -12.93 -11.12
N ASP A 335 11.26 -13.50 -10.01
CA ASP A 335 9.96 -14.17 -9.95
C ASP A 335 8.81 -13.17 -10.14
N VAL A 336 8.16 -13.26 -11.31
CA VAL A 336 7.04 -12.41 -11.70
C VAL A 336 5.87 -12.51 -10.73
N MET A 337 5.57 -13.71 -10.23
CA MET A 337 4.43 -13.94 -9.34
C MET A 337 4.66 -13.31 -7.97
N ALA A 338 5.86 -13.48 -7.40
CA ALA A 338 6.21 -12.86 -6.12
C ALA A 338 6.20 -11.33 -6.20
N VAL A 339 6.74 -10.74 -7.28
CA VAL A 339 6.73 -9.29 -7.49
C VAL A 339 5.31 -8.76 -7.65
N ALA A 340 4.47 -9.44 -8.44
CA ALA A 340 3.06 -9.08 -8.62
C ALA A 340 2.25 -9.19 -7.32
N GLN A 341 2.49 -10.24 -6.51
CA GLN A 341 1.85 -10.43 -5.22
C GLN A 341 2.21 -9.30 -4.24
N LEU A 342 3.49 -8.93 -4.17
CA LEU A 342 3.96 -7.83 -3.34
C LEU A 342 3.33 -6.49 -3.77
N ALA A 343 3.32 -6.21 -5.08
CA ALA A 343 2.73 -5.00 -5.64
C ALA A 343 1.24 -4.89 -5.33
N ALA A 344 0.48 -5.99 -5.45
CA ALA A 344 -0.93 -6.06 -5.10
C ALA A 344 -1.17 -5.75 -3.61
N ILE A 345 -0.36 -6.32 -2.70
CA ILE A 345 -0.46 -6.06 -1.25
C ILE A 345 -0.13 -4.60 -0.93
N MET A 346 0.84 -3.99 -1.60
CA MET A 346 1.19 -2.58 -1.43
C MET A 346 0.08 -1.67 -1.94
N ALA A 347 -0.48 -1.96 -3.11
CA ALA A 347 -1.57 -1.19 -3.71
C ALA A 347 -2.82 -1.18 -2.82
N CYS A 348 -3.17 -2.34 -2.27
CA CYS A 348 -4.27 -2.49 -1.31
C CYS A 348 -4.20 -1.45 -0.17
N LYS A 349 -3.01 -1.27 0.42
CA LYS A 349 -2.79 -0.32 1.53
C LYS A 349 -2.82 1.15 1.11
N ARG A 350 -2.68 1.43 -0.19
CA ARG A 350 -2.64 2.78 -0.76
C ARG A 350 -3.92 3.13 -1.54
N THR A 351 -4.97 2.33 -1.40
CA THR A 351 -6.24 2.53 -2.12
C THR A 351 -6.81 3.94 -1.92
N ALA A 352 -6.81 4.47 -0.70
CA ALA A 352 -7.31 5.82 -0.42
C ALA A 352 -6.43 6.95 -1.01
N GLU A 353 -5.18 6.66 -1.41
CA GLU A 353 -4.33 7.60 -2.14
C GLU A 353 -4.62 7.58 -3.66
N LEU A 354 -5.07 6.44 -4.18
CA LEU A 354 -5.27 6.21 -5.61
C LEU A 354 -6.71 6.49 -6.06
N ILE A 355 -7.69 6.08 -5.24
CA ILE A 355 -9.11 6.21 -5.54
C ILE A 355 -9.69 7.39 -4.75
N PRO A 356 -10.13 8.47 -5.43
CA PRO A 356 -10.79 9.58 -4.77
C PRO A 356 -11.99 9.11 -3.94
N LEU A 357 -12.22 9.78 -2.81
CA LEU A 357 -13.38 9.55 -1.92
C LEU A 357 -13.40 8.18 -1.20
N CYS A 358 -12.35 7.37 -1.33
CA CYS A 358 -12.14 6.21 -0.46
C CYS A 358 -11.66 6.65 0.93
N HIS A 359 -12.17 5.99 1.96
CA HIS A 359 -11.73 6.24 3.33
C HIS A 359 -10.39 5.53 3.58
N PRO A 360 -9.46 6.14 4.34
CA PRO A 360 -8.29 5.41 4.82
C PRO A 360 -8.73 4.37 5.86
N LEU A 361 -8.49 3.08 5.58
CA LEU A 361 -8.90 1.97 6.44
C LEU A 361 -7.71 1.26 7.11
N PRO A 362 -7.80 0.94 8.42
CA PRO A 362 -6.83 0.09 9.08
C PRO A 362 -7.09 -1.38 8.71
N LEU A 363 -6.45 -1.86 7.64
CA LEU A 363 -6.58 -3.23 7.18
C LEU A 363 -6.03 -4.22 8.22
N THR A 364 -6.80 -5.26 8.52
CA THR A 364 -6.43 -6.32 9.47
C THR A 364 -5.80 -7.52 8.76
N HIS A 365 -6.22 -7.80 7.53
CA HIS A 365 -5.70 -8.91 6.72
C HIS A 365 -5.70 -8.55 5.23
N VAL A 366 -4.65 -8.98 4.51
CA VAL A 366 -4.56 -8.93 3.05
C VAL A 366 -3.90 -10.22 2.59
N SER A 367 -4.59 -10.98 1.74
CA SER A 367 -4.07 -12.16 1.07
C SER A 367 -4.26 -12.00 -0.43
N VAL A 368 -3.21 -12.28 -1.20
CA VAL A 368 -3.23 -12.24 -2.65
C VAL A 368 -2.65 -13.55 -3.17
N VAL A 369 -3.35 -14.18 -4.10
CA VAL A 369 -2.93 -15.44 -4.73
C VAL A 369 -2.98 -15.25 -6.24
N LEU A 370 -1.87 -15.52 -6.93
CA LEU A 370 -1.80 -15.57 -8.39
C LEU A 370 -1.66 -17.04 -8.82
N THR A 371 -2.53 -17.50 -9.71
CA THR A 371 -2.56 -18.89 -10.19
C THR A 371 -2.54 -18.90 -11.71
N PRO A 372 -1.54 -19.56 -12.35
CA PRO A 372 -1.59 -19.85 -13.78
C PRO A 372 -2.79 -20.78 -14.09
N GLU A 373 -3.60 -20.43 -15.08
CA GLU A 373 -4.74 -21.23 -15.56
C GLU A 373 -4.58 -21.48 -17.06
N THR A 374 -4.93 -22.70 -17.50
CA THR A 374 -5.15 -23.03 -18.91
C THR A 374 -6.63 -23.27 -19.14
N GLU A 375 -7.30 -22.40 -19.89
CA GLU A 375 -8.67 -22.69 -20.33
C GLU A 375 -8.62 -23.49 -21.64
N PRO A 376 -9.38 -24.59 -21.75
CA PRO A 376 -9.56 -25.25 -23.03
C PRO A 376 -10.33 -24.30 -23.95
N VAL A 377 -9.77 -23.97 -25.12
CA VAL A 377 -10.49 -23.25 -26.17
C VAL A 377 -11.76 -24.04 -26.48
N ARG A 378 -12.92 -23.57 -26.02
CA ARG A 378 -14.20 -24.13 -26.44
C ARG A 378 -14.35 -23.77 -27.92
N ARG A 379 -13.97 -24.70 -28.80
CA ARG A 379 -14.43 -24.67 -30.19
C ARG A 379 -15.95 -24.62 -30.12
N PHE A 380 -16.55 -23.49 -30.50
CA PHE A 380 -17.96 -23.45 -30.81
C PHE A 380 -18.14 -24.41 -31.99
N ALA A 381 -18.55 -25.65 -31.70
CA ALA A 381 -19.19 -26.48 -32.69
C ALA A 381 -20.41 -25.68 -33.15
N ALA A 382 -20.43 -25.25 -34.40
CA ALA A 382 -21.59 -24.67 -35.03
C ALA A 382 -22.75 -25.68 -34.92
N SER A 383 -23.56 -25.56 -33.87
CA SER A 383 -24.77 -26.34 -33.73
C SER A 383 -25.83 -25.69 -34.61
N THR A 384 -25.99 -26.30 -35.78
CA THR A 384 -27.19 -26.30 -36.60
C THR A 384 -28.47 -26.12 -35.76
N SER A 385 -29.18 -25.03 -36.00
CA SER A 385 -30.64 -25.04 -35.90
C SER A 385 -31.20 -24.40 -37.16
N ALA A 386 -31.83 -25.27 -37.97
CA ALA A 386 -32.57 -24.87 -39.15
C ALA A 386 -33.79 -24.05 -38.71
N PHE A 387 -33.89 -22.83 -39.19
CA PHE A 387 -35.17 -22.16 -39.35
C PHE A 387 -35.18 -21.47 -40.71
N ALA A 388 -36.08 -21.95 -41.57
CA ALA A 388 -36.28 -21.48 -42.92
C ALA A 388 -36.88 -20.06 -42.91
N GLY A 389 -36.41 -19.18 -43.81
CA GLY A 389 -37.10 -17.94 -44.13
C GLY A 389 -36.26 -16.82 -44.76
N THR A 390 -36.23 -16.79 -46.09
CA THR A 390 -35.98 -15.64 -47.02
C THR A 390 -34.57 -15.11 -47.31
N PRO A 391 -34.31 -14.62 -48.56
CA PRO A 391 -32.98 -14.53 -49.15
C PRO A 391 -32.33 -13.12 -49.17
N GLN A 392 -31.01 -13.13 -48.97
CA GLN A 392 -29.93 -12.23 -49.44
C GLN A 392 -30.24 -10.75 -49.75
N THR A 393 -29.52 -9.85 -49.07
CA THR A 393 -28.68 -8.84 -49.74
C THR A 393 -27.33 -8.67 -49.00
N ASN A 394 -26.29 -8.47 -49.79
CA ASN A 394 -24.87 -8.55 -49.45
C ASN A 394 -24.38 -7.47 -48.48
N GLY A 395 -23.53 -7.85 -47.52
CA GLY A 395 -22.76 -6.92 -46.71
C GLY A 395 -21.83 -7.61 -45.70
N GLY A 396 -20.69 -8.13 -46.17
CA GLY A 396 -19.42 -8.37 -45.45
C GLY A 396 -19.43 -9.28 -44.19
N PRO A 397 -18.44 -10.18 -44.01
CA PRO A 397 -18.25 -10.81 -42.71
C PRO A 397 -17.78 -9.72 -41.73
N GLN A 398 -18.57 -9.43 -40.70
CA GLN A 398 -18.11 -8.69 -39.53
C GLN A 398 -17.14 -9.59 -38.75
N GLU A 399 -15.85 -9.25 -38.79
CA GLU A 399 -14.80 -9.84 -37.96
C GLU A 399 -15.10 -9.58 -36.47
N GLY A 400 -15.68 -10.58 -35.80
CA GLY A 400 -15.89 -10.60 -34.36
C GLY A 400 -14.74 -11.30 -33.64
N ASP A 401 -13.84 -10.51 -33.06
CA ASP A 401 -13.07 -10.73 -31.81
C ASP A 401 -12.78 -12.19 -31.37
N GLU A 402 -11.84 -12.88 -32.05
CA GLU A 402 -11.29 -14.19 -31.61
C GLU A 402 -9.77 -14.11 -31.31
N ARG A 403 -9.37 -13.29 -30.32
CA ARG A 403 -8.04 -13.41 -29.68
C ARG A 403 -8.15 -13.91 -28.26
N GLN A 404 -8.78 -15.07 -28.07
CA GLN A 404 -8.75 -15.79 -26.79
C GLN A 404 -7.43 -16.53 -26.65
N HIS A 405 -6.49 -15.97 -25.89
CA HIS A 405 -5.34 -16.75 -25.45
C HIS A 405 -5.81 -17.82 -24.44
N PRO A 406 -5.49 -19.11 -24.65
CA PRO A 406 -5.90 -20.19 -23.73
C PRO A 406 -5.13 -20.16 -22.40
N TYR A 407 -4.12 -19.30 -22.29
CA TYR A 407 -3.29 -19.16 -21.11
C TYR A 407 -3.65 -17.88 -20.36
N SER A 408 -3.83 -17.99 -19.05
CA SER A 408 -4.08 -16.82 -18.21
C SER A 408 -3.42 -16.94 -16.85
N ILE A 409 -3.31 -15.82 -16.14
CA ILE A 409 -3.01 -15.79 -14.71
C ILE A 409 -4.21 -15.18 -14.01
N LYS A 410 -4.80 -15.94 -13.09
CA LYS A 410 -5.86 -15.47 -12.21
C LYS A 410 -5.28 -14.90 -10.93
N CYS A 411 -5.64 -13.66 -10.62
CA CYS A 411 -5.32 -12.99 -9.38
C CYS A 411 -6.56 -12.95 -8.49
N VAL A 412 -6.45 -13.45 -7.26
CA VAL A 412 -7.50 -13.39 -6.24
C VAL A 412 -6.95 -12.63 -5.04
N ALA A 413 -7.63 -11.54 -4.65
CA ALA A 413 -7.27 -10.77 -3.47
C ALA A 413 -8.40 -10.79 -2.44
N THR A 414 -8.10 -11.21 -1.22
CA THR A 414 -9.01 -11.17 -0.07
C THR A 414 -8.49 -10.18 0.96
N VAL A 415 -9.32 -9.20 1.30
CA VAL A 415 -8.98 -8.10 2.21
C VAL A 415 -9.99 -8.06 3.35
N SER A 416 -9.51 -7.84 4.57
CA SER A 416 -10.36 -7.65 5.75
C SER A 416 -9.97 -6.40 6.54
N CYS A 417 -10.96 -5.80 7.20
CA CYS A 417 -10.75 -4.73 8.17
C CYS A 417 -11.79 -4.77 9.31
N GLU A 418 -11.51 -4.03 10.37
CA GLU A 418 -12.53 -3.61 11.34
C GLU A 418 -12.85 -2.14 11.08
N GLY A 419 -14.05 -1.87 10.53
CA GLY A 419 -14.33 -0.55 9.98
C GLY A 419 -15.80 -0.22 9.77
N LYS A 420 -16.05 1.05 9.44
CA LYS A 420 -17.39 1.62 9.21
C LYS A 420 -17.84 1.54 7.74
N THR A 421 -16.93 1.18 6.84
CA THR A 421 -17.17 1.00 5.40
C THR A 421 -16.50 -0.29 4.92
N GLY A 422 -16.97 -0.83 3.80
CA GLY A 422 -16.42 -2.04 3.18
C GLY A 422 -15.03 -1.83 2.58
N VAL A 423 -14.41 -2.94 2.18
CA VAL A 423 -13.05 -3.04 1.64
C VAL A 423 -13.03 -3.54 0.18
N GLU A 424 -14.12 -3.31 -0.55
CA GLU A 424 -14.27 -3.73 -1.94
C GLU A 424 -13.23 -3.05 -2.83
N MET A 425 -12.99 -1.76 -2.60
CA MET A 425 -12.05 -0.97 -3.39
C MET A 425 -10.62 -1.39 -3.13
N GLU A 426 -10.28 -1.79 -1.90
CA GLU A 426 -8.96 -2.31 -1.56
C GLU A 426 -8.69 -3.63 -2.26
N ALA A 427 -9.67 -4.53 -2.28
CA ALA A 427 -9.55 -5.81 -2.98
C ALA A 427 -9.43 -5.62 -4.51
N LEU A 428 -10.27 -4.75 -5.11
CA LEU A 428 -10.21 -4.43 -6.54
C LEU A 428 -8.87 -3.78 -6.92
N THR A 429 -8.41 -2.82 -6.13
CA THR A 429 -7.14 -2.12 -6.35
C THR A 429 -5.96 -3.09 -6.28
N ALA A 430 -5.98 -4.03 -5.34
CA ALA A 430 -4.96 -5.07 -5.22
C ALA A 430 -4.88 -5.93 -6.49
N VAL A 431 -6.03 -6.43 -6.98
CA VAL A 431 -6.09 -7.24 -8.20
C VAL A 431 -5.60 -6.44 -9.41
N SER A 432 -6.09 -5.21 -9.59
CA SER A 432 -5.71 -4.36 -10.72
C SER A 432 -4.20 -4.12 -10.78
N VAL A 433 -3.58 -3.73 -9.66
CA VAL A 433 -2.14 -3.47 -9.63
C VAL A 433 -1.33 -4.77 -9.74
N GLY A 434 -1.80 -5.87 -9.15
CA GLY A 434 -1.18 -7.18 -9.34
C GLY A 434 -1.09 -7.57 -10.82
N LEU A 435 -2.20 -7.44 -11.56
CA LEU A 435 -2.26 -7.77 -12.98
C LEU A 435 -1.46 -6.79 -13.85
N LEU A 436 -1.48 -5.48 -13.53
CA LEU A 436 -0.61 -4.50 -14.18
C LEU A 436 0.88 -4.80 -13.98
N THR A 437 1.24 -5.33 -12.80
CA THR A 437 2.63 -5.72 -12.50
C THR A 437 3.05 -6.94 -13.30
N VAL A 438 2.17 -7.94 -13.43
CA VAL A 438 2.38 -9.08 -14.35
C VAL A 438 2.64 -8.57 -15.77
N TRP A 439 1.79 -7.64 -16.24
CA TRP A 439 1.93 -7.03 -17.56
C TRP A 439 3.29 -6.33 -17.71
N ASP A 440 3.70 -5.48 -16.75
CA ASP A 440 4.97 -4.75 -16.83
C ASP A 440 6.20 -5.66 -16.84
N MET A 441 6.14 -6.74 -16.05
CA MET A 441 7.21 -7.71 -15.97
C MET A 441 7.36 -8.48 -17.29
N LEU A 442 6.25 -8.87 -17.92
CA LEU A 442 6.21 -9.74 -19.10
C LEU A 442 6.18 -9.02 -20.45
N LYS A 443 5.88 -7.72 -20.54
CA LYS A 443 5.75 -6.98 -21.82
C LYS A 443 6.96 -7.05 -22.76
N ALA A 444 8.13 -7.36 -22.21
CA ALA A 444 9.36 -7.51 -23.00
C ALA A 444 9.46 -8.87 -23.71
N VAL A 445 8.68 -9.86 -23.29
CA VAL A 445 8.66 -11.22 -23.85
C VAL A 445 7.32 -11.57 -24.49
N ALA A 446 6.23 -11.11 -23.88
CA ALA A 446 4.87 -11.36 -24.34
C ALA A 446 4.41 -10.39 -25.45
N GLY A 447 5.23 -9.42 -25.84
CA GLY A 447 4.80 -8.31 -26.69
C GLY A 447 3.76 -7.42 -25.99
N LYS A 448 2.89 -6.79 -26.79
CA LYS A 448 1.83 -5.88 -26.32
C LYS A 448 0.43 -6.53 -26.31
N ASP A 449 0.34 -7.80 -26.67
CA ASP A 449 -0.93 -8.50 -26.89
C ASP A 449 -1.56 -9.05 -25.59
N MET A 450 -0.89 -8.92 -24.45
CA MET A 450 -1.48 -9.30 -23.16
C MET A 450 -2.68 -8.42 -22.80
N VAL A 451 -3.78 -9.07 -22.46
CA VAL A 451 -5.04 -8.40 -22.11
C VAL A 451 -5.38 -8.68 -20.65
N ILE A 452 -5.56 -7.61 -19.86
CA ILE A 452 -6.19 -7.73 -18.55
C ILE A 452 -7.70 -7.82 -18.80
N GLY A 453 -8.28 -8.97 -18.45
CA GLY A 453 -9.70 -9.25 -18.61
C GLY A 453 -10.53 -8.64 -17.49
N GLU A 454 -11.66 -9.29 -17.19
CA GLU A 454 -12.60 -8.81 -16.18
C GLU A 454 -11.96 -8.76 -14.78
N ILE A 455 -12.16 -7.64 -14.09
CA ILE A 455 -11.84 -7.47 -12.67
C ILE A 455 -13.14 -7.18 -11.94
N TYR A 456 -13.46 -7.99 -10.92
CA TYR A 456 -14.74 -7.89 -10.23
C TYR A 456 -14.66 -8.33 -8.77
N VAL A 457 -15.60 -7.82 -7.96
CA VAL A 457 -15.85 -8.33 -6.61
C VAL A 457 -16.56 -9.68 -6.73
N ASN A 458 -15.93 -10.72 -6.18
CA ASN A 458 -16.47 -12.08 -6.14
C ASN A 458 -17.31 -12.32 -4.88
N ALA A 459 -16.87 -11.79 -3.73
CA ALA A 459 -17.63 -11.86 -2.50
C ALA A 459 -17.37 -10.65 -1.60
N LYS A 460 -18.33 -10.29 -0.76
CA LYS A 460 -18.12 -9.40 0.39
C LYS A 460 -18.99 -9.84 1.57
N THR A 461 -18.51 -9.60 2.77
CA THR A 461 -19.26 -9.87 4.00
C THR A 461 -19.24 -8.66 4.93
N GLY A 462 -20.32 -8.51 5.69
CA GLY A 462 -20.49 -7.45 6.68
C GLY A 462 -20.97 -6.10 6.11
N GLY A 463 -21.56 -5.30 7.01
CA GLY A 463 -22.15 -4.01 6.68
C GLY A 463 -23.64 -4.03 6.35
N ASN A 464 -24.20 -2.85 6.07
CA ASN A 464 -25.64 -2.66 5.94
C ASN A 464 -26.23 -3.32 4.68
N SER A 465 -25.43 -3.51 3.63
CA SER A 465 -25.88 -4.14 2.38
C SER A 465 -25.79 -5.67 2.39
N GLY A 466 -25.52 -6.27 3.55
CA GLY A 466 -25.45 -7.72 3.73
C GLY A 466 -24.28 -8.40 3.00
N ASP A 467 -24.25 -9.72 3.10
CA ASP A 467 -23.26 -10.55 2.43
C ASP A 467 -23.62 -10.69 0.95
N PHE A 468 -22.61 -10.68 0.09
CA PHE A 468 -22.76 -10.83 -1.34
C PHE A 468 -21.77 -11.86 -1.85
N VAL A 469 -22.25 -12.78 -2.69
CA VAL A 469 -21.42 -13.73 -3.43
C VAL A 469 -21.89 -13.73 -4.88
N ARG A 470 -20.97 -13.43 -5.80
CA ARG A 470 -21.25 -13.38 -7.23
C ARG A 470 -21.68 -14.76 -7.72
N GLY A 471 -22.76 -14.79 -8.51
CA GLY A 471 -23.36 -16.03 -9.02
C GLY A 471 -24.41 -16.65 -8.10
N ASN A 472 -24.50 -16.21 -6.83
CA ASN A 472 -25.57 -16.65 -5.94
C ASN A 472 -26.77 -15.68 -6.05
N ARG A 473 -27.73 -16.00 -6.93
CA ARG A 473 -29.01 -15.28 -6.99
C ARG A 473 -29.93 -15.76 -5.87
N ASN A 474 -29.69 -15.33 -4.64
CA ASN A 474 -30.67 -15.42 -3.56
C ASN A 474 -30.79 -14.06 -2.87
N GLY A 475 -31.96 -13.43 -3.00
CA GLY A 475 -32.44 -12.34 -2.13
C GLY A 475 -32.59 -10.96 -2.76
N VAL A 476 -33.59 -10.77 -3.63
CA VAL A 476 -34.48 -9.60 -3.58
C VAL A 476 -35.77 -10.07 -2.93
#